data_AF-Q0V888-F1
#
_entry.id   AF-Q0V888-F1
#
_cell.length_a   1.000
_cell.length_b   1.000
_cell.length_c   1.000
_cell.angle_alpha   90.00
_cell.angle_beta   90.00
_cell.angle_gamma   90.00
#
_symmetry.space_group_name_H-M   'P 1'
#
loop_
_entity.id
_entity.type
_entity.pdbx_description
1 polymer ?
#
loop_
_entity_poly.entity_id
_entity_poly.type
_entity_poly.pdbx_seq_one_letter_code
_entity_poly.pdbx_strand_id
1 'polypeptide(L)'
;MLKKFDKKDEESGGGSNPFQHLEKSAVLQEARVFNETPINPRKCAHILTKILYLINQGEHLGTTEATEAFFAMTKLFQSNDPTLRRMCYLTIKEMSCIAEDVIIVTSSLTKDMTGKEDSYRGPAVRALCQITDSTMLQAIERYMKQAIVDKVPSVSSSALVSSLHLLKCSFDVVKRWVNEAQEAASSDNIMVQYHALGLLYHVRKNDRLAVSKMISKFTRHGLKSPFAYCMMIRVASRQLEDEDGSRDSPLFDFIESCLRNKHEMVVYEAASAIVNLPGCSAKELAPAVSVLQLFCSSPKAALRYAAVRTLNKVAMKHPSAVTACNLDLENLVTDANRSIATLAITTLLKTGSEGSIDRLMKQISSCATSFQSSLPLCGNPVKKEDIFVAVKTCKKFHGDRIPIVKQTWAGQAGHLEYYSDYADNSIPTVDLGIPNTDRGHCGKTFAILERFLNHSHDKIPWLVIVDDDTLISISRLRHLLSCYDTREPVFLGERYGYGLGTGGYSYVTGGGGMVFSKEAIRRLLASKCRCYSNDAPDDMVLGMCFSGLGIPVTHSPLFHQARPVDYPKDYLSHQVPVSFHKHWNIDPVKVYFTWLAPDEEDRARQQSRRGLREEL
;
A
#
# COMPACT_ATOMS: atom_id res chain seq x y z
N MET A 1 37.60 -21.97 -34.63
CA MET A 1 38.07 -22.87 -33.55
C MET A 1 37.93 -22.14 -32.21
N LEU A 2 36.82 -22.38 -31.52
CA LEU A 2 36.60 -21.94 -30.13
C LEU A 2 37.38 -22.89 -29.21
N LYS A 3 38.40 -22.40 -28.50
CA LYS A 3 39.06 -23.18 -27.44
C LYS A 3 38.17 -23.17 -26.20
N LYS A 4 37.88 -24.39 -25.75
CA LYS A 4 37.16 -24.78 -24.52
C LYS A 4 37.53 -23.89 -23.33
N PHE A 5 36.52 -23.35 -22.65
CA PHE A 5 36.61 -23.08 -21.22
C PHE A 5 36.76 -24.43 -20.51
N ASP A 6 37.68 -24.51 -19.55
CA ASP A 6 37.93 -25.72 -18.79
C ASP A 6 36.65 -26.16 -18.05
N LYS A 7 36.24 -27.39 -18.37
CA LYS A 7 35.22 -28.17 -17.66
C LYS A 7 35.78 -28.54 -16.29
N LYS A 8 35.48 -27.76 -15.26
CA LYS A 8 35.53 -28.28 -13.88
C LYS A 8 34.51 -27.71 -12.89
N ASP A 9 33.61 -26.81 -13.29
CA ASP A 9 32.63 -26.19 -12.39
C ASP A 9 31.17 -26.28 -12.91
N GLU A 10 30.77 -27.40 -13.52
CA GLU A 10 29.37 -27.64 -13.96
C GLU A 10 28.56 -28.53 -12.99
N GLU A 11 28.99 -28.68 -11.73
CA GLU A 11 28.19 -29.31 -10.67
C GLU A 11 28.10 -28.39 -9.44
N SER A 12 27.44 -27.24 -9.59
CA SER A 12 26.84 -26.50 -8.47
C SER A 12 25.74 -25.59 -9.01
N GLY A 13 24.49 -26.06 -8.89
CA GLY A 13 23.29 -25.28 -9.19
C GLY A 13 23.15 -24.10 -8.24
N GLY A 14 23.67 -22.95 -8.66
CA GLY A 14 23.51 -21.66 -8.02
C GLY A 14 24.19 -20.60 -8.87
N GLY A 15 23.44 -19.94 -9.75
CA GLY A 15 23.95 -18.82 -10.55
C GLY A 15 24.28 -17.63 -9.65
N SER A 16 25.47 -17.64 -9.03
CA SER A 16 26.01 -16.50 -8.31
C SER A 16 26.40 -15.42 -9.33
N ASN A 17 26.10 -14.17 -9.00
CA ASN A 17 26.46 -13.04 -9.86
C ASN A 17 28.01 -12.93 -9.86
N PRO A 18 28.68 -12.93 -11.02
CA PRO A 18 30.14 -12.90 -11.12
C PRO A 18 30.80 -11.66 -10.49
N PHE A 19 29.99 -10.66 -10.10
CA PHE A 19 30.43 -9.42 -9.45
C PHE A 19 29.99 -9.30 -7.97
N GLN A 20 29.47 -10.37 -7.34
CA GLN A 20 28.91 -10.32 -5.97
C GLN A 20 29.91 -9.99 -4.85
N HIS A 21 31.22 -10.15 -5.08
CA HIS A 21 32.28 -9.95 -4.08
C HIS A 21 33.42 -9.06 -4.60
N LEU A 22 33.09 -7.94 -5.25
CA LEU A 22 34.08 -6.97 -5.69
C LEU A 22 34.44 -6.00 -4.56
N GLU A 23 35.74 -5.84 -4.28
CA GLU A 23 36.26 -4.79 -3.42
C GLU A 23 36.56 -3.52 -4.22
N LYS A 24 36.10 -2.37 -3.73
CA LYS A 24 36.30 -1.04 -4.37
C LYS A 24 37.77 -0.77 -4.69
N SER A 25 38.64 -0.92 -3.69
CA SER A 25 40.09 -0.69 -3.80
C SER A 25 40.74 -1.55 -4.87
N ALA A 26 40.38 -2.83 -4.96
CA ALA A 26 40.90 -3.75 -5.95
C ALA A 26 40.51 -3.34 -7.38
N VAL A 27 39.24 -2.96 -7.59
CA VAL A 27 38.75 -2.54 -8.91
C VAL A 27 39.40 -1.23 -9.37
N LEU A 28 39.56 -0.25 -8.48
CA LEU A 28 40.24 1.01 -8.79
C LEU A 28 41.74 0.80 -9.05
N GLN A 29 42.37 -0.15 -8.37
CA GLN A 29 43.74 -0.54 -8.66
C GLN A 29 43.87 -1.21 -10.04
N GLU A 30 42.94 -2.09 -10.40
CA GLU A 30 42.86 -2.69 -11.74
C GLU A 30 42.68 -1.62 -12.84
N ALA A 31 41.93 -0.55 -12.56
CA ALA A 31 41.68 0.55 -13.51
C ALA A 31 42.96 1.28 -13.95
N ARG A 32 44.07 1.15 -13.21
CA ARG A 32 45.38 1.69 -13.63
C ARG A 32 45.88 1.10 -14.95
N VAL A 33 45.41 -0.09 -15.33
CA VAL A 33 45.72 -0.73 -16.62
C VAL A 33 45.29 0.12 -17.83
N PHE A 34 44.35 1.05 -17.65
CA PHE A 34 43.93 1.96 -18.73
C PHE A 34 45.05 2.88 -19.20
N ASN A 35 46.12 3.03 -18.40
CA ASN A 35 47.29 3.82 -18.74
C ASN A 35 48.32 3.05 -19.58
N GLU A 36 48.17 1.74 -19.76
CA GLU A 36 49.12 0.89 -20.47
C GLU A 36 48.89 0.91 -21.98
N THR A 37 49.99 0.82 -22.74
CA THR A 37 49.99 0.63 -24.19
C THR A 37 50.72 -0.68 -24.51
N PRO A 38 50.13 -1.62 -25.29
CA PRO A 38 48.87 -1.52 -26.03
C PRO A 38 47.62 -1.81 -25.18
N ILE A 39 46.52 -1.07 -25.45
CA ILE A 39 45.23 -1.26 -24.78
C ILE A 39 44.63 -2.61 -25.15
N ASN A 40 44.21 -3.39 -24.15
CA ASN A 40 43.40 -4.60 -24.34
C ASN A 40 41.91 -4.28 -24.18
N PRO A 41 41.11 -4.22 -25.28
CA PRO A 41 39.74 -3.72 -25.20
C PRO A 41 38.82 -4.57 -24.32
N ARG A 42 38.98 -5.90 -24.39
CA ARG A 42 38.15 -6.84 -23.63
C ARG A 42 38.41 -6.73 -22.12
N LYS A 43 39.68 -6.66 -21.72
CA LYS A 43 40.06 -6.49 -20.31
C LYS A 43 39.59 -5.14 -19.79
N CYS A 44 39.80 -4.05 -20.55
CA CYS A 44 39.41 -2.71 -20.12
C CYS A 44 37.89 -2.57 -20.00
N ALA A 45 37.11 -3.10 -20.96
CA ALA A 45 35.66 -3.09 -20.88
C ALA A 45 35.13 -3.89 -19.68
N HIS A 46 35.78 -5.00 -19.33
CA HIS A 46 35.43 -5.77 -18.13
C HIS A 46 35.67 -4.97 -16.84
N ILE A 47 36.78 -4.25 -16.75
CA ILE A 47 37.07 -3.39 -15.58
C ILE A 47 36.09 -2.21 -15.51
N LEU A 48 35.76 -1.56 -16.64
CA LEU A 48 34.70 -0.54 -16.66
C LEU A 48 33.35 -1.11 -16.22
N THR A 49 33.05 -2.37 -16.57
CA THR A 49 31.84 -3.05 -16.09
C THR A 49 31.85 -3.23 -14.57
N LYS A 50 32.98 -3.61 -13.98
CA LYS A 50 33.15 -3.69 -12.52
C LYS A 50 32.95 -2.32 -11.84
N ILE A 51 33.51 -1.25 -12.40
CA ILE A 51 33.33 0.12 -11.89
C ILE A 51 31.85 0.53 -11.93
N LEU A 52 31.19 0.34 -13.08
CA LEU A 52 29.76 0.65 -13.23
C LEU A 52 28.90 -0.19 -12.28
N TYR A 53 29.25 -1.45 -12.07
CA TYR A 53 28.57 -2.31 -11.12
C TYR A 53 28.70 -1.78 -9.68
N LEU A 54 29.90 -1.38 -9.24
CA LEU A 54 30.11 -0.79 -7.92
C LEU A 54 29.27 0.48 -7.72
N ILE A 55 29.30 1.40 -8.69
CA ILE A 55 28.48 2.63 -8.64
C ILE A 55 26.99 2.27 -8.55
N ASN A 56 26.52 1.31 -9.34
CA ASN A 56 25.12 0.90 -9.34
C ASN A 56 24.68 0.14 -8.07
N GLN A 57 25.60 -0.46 -7.31
CA GLN A 57 25.32 -1.02 -5.98
C GLN A 57 25.26 0.05 -4.88
N GLY A 58 25.53 1.32 -5.21
CA GLY A 58 25.57 2.42 -4.25
C GLY A 58 26.89 2.55 -3.50
N GLU A 59 27.96 1.90 -3.98
CA GLU A 59 29.30 2.06 -3.41
C GLU A 59 29.80 3.49 -3.61
N HIS A 60 30.22 4.16 -2.54
CA HIS A 60 30.65 5.55 -2.60
C HIS A 60 32.12 5.67 -3.06
N LEU A 61 32.32 6.21 -4.26
CA LEU A 61 33.62 6.64 -4.76
C LEU A 61 33.87 8.09 -4.30
N GLY A 62 34.93 8.32 -3.54
CA GLY A 62 35.41 9.67 -3.21
C GLY A 62 35.85 10.44 -4.44
N THR A 63 35.77 11.76 -4.38
CA THR A 63 36.03 12.64 -5.53
C THR A 63 37.40 12.39 -6.17
N THR A 64 38.47 12.30 -5.37
CA THR A 64 39.83 12.08 -5.88
C THR A 64 39.97 10.76 -6.63
N GLU A 65 39.50 9.66 -6.06
CA GLU A 65 39.58 8.34 -6.69
C GLU A 65 38.69 8.23 -7.94
N ALA A 66 37.52 8.86 -7.92
CA ALA A 66 36.65 8.97 -9.08
C ALA A 66 37.31 9.77 -10.20
N THR A 67 37.92 10.92 -9.88
CA THR A 67 38.65 11.75 -10.83
C THR A 67 39.83 10.99 -11.45
N GLU A 68 40.65 10.31 -10.64
CA GLU A 68 41.77 9.49 -11.15
C GLU A 68 41.31 8.38 -12.11
N ALA A 69 40.26 7.63 -11.73
CA ALA A 69 39.68 6.60 -12.58
C ALA A 69 39.06 7.19 -13.87
N PHE A 70 38.45 8.37 -13.79
CA PHE A 70 37.92 9.08 -14.94
C PHE A 70 39.04 9.53 -15.89
N PHE A 71 40.11 10.13 -15.39
CA PHE A 71 41.26 10.49 -16.24
C PHE A 71 41.91 9.26 -16.87
N ALA A 72 42.04 8.16 -16.12
CA ALA A 72 42.53 6.89 -16.66
C ALA A 72 41.64 6.38 -17.81
N MET A 73 40.32 6.44 -17.66
CA MET A 73 39.41 5.99 -18.73
C MET A 73 39.45 6.86 -19.98
N THR A 74 39.89 8.13 -19.90
CA THR A 74 40.00 9.01 -21.10
C THR A 74 40.97 8.47 -22.13
N LYS A 75 42.01 7.76 -21.69
CA LYS A 75 43.00 7.13 -22.57
C LYS A 75 42.40 6.01 -23.42
N LEU A 76 41.31 5.40 -22.97
CA LEU A 76 40.62 4.33 -23.69
C LEU A 76 39.97 4.79 -25.00
N PHE A 77 39.78 6.11 -25.19
CA PHE A 77 39.32 6.67 -26.47
C PHE A 77 40.30 6.44 -27.63
N GLN A 78 41.56 6.08 -27.35
CA GLN A 78 42.53 5.68 -28.38
C GLN A 78 42.15 4.36 -29.06
N SER A 79 41.37 3.52 -28.39
CA SER A 79 40.88 2.27 -28.97
C SER A 79 39.66 2.53 -29.88
N ASN A 80 39.66 1.85 -31.03
CA ASN A 80 38.53 1.83 -31.96
C ASN A 80 37.54 0.67 -31.69
N ASP A 81 37.68 -0.04 -30.56
CA ASP A 81 36.74 -1.12 -30.21
C ASP A 81 35.35 -0.55 -29.86
N PRO A 82 34.28 -0.96 -30.56
CA PRO A 82 32.94 -0.41 -30.37
C PRO A 82 32.36 -0.66 -28.98
N THR A 83 32.68 -1.81 -28.37
CA THR A 83 32.16 -2.17 -27.05
C THR A 83 32.81 -1.30 -25.99
N LEU A 84 34.14 -1.20 -26.01
CA LEU A 84 34.90 -0.35 -25.12
C LEU A 84 34.45 1.11 -25.22
N ARG A 85 34.23 1.63 -26.44
CA ARG A 85 33.74 3.00 -26.65
C ARG A 85 32.38 3.24 -25.99
N ARG A 86 31.44 2.28 -26.13
CA ARG A 86 30.13 2.37 -25.46
C ARG A 86 30.23 2.31 -23.94
N MET A 87 31.15 1.48 -23.41
CA MET A 87 31.44 1.44 -21.98
C MET A 87 31.98 2.78 -21.48
N CYS A 88 32.88 3.42 -22.21
CA CYS A 88 33.35 4.78 -21.87
C CYS A 88 32.19 5.78 -21.80
N TYR A 89 31.24 5.77 -22.74
CA TYR A 89 30.08 6.68 -22.66
C TYR A 89 29.19 6.43 -21.44
N LEU A 90 29.03 5.17 -21.00
CA LEU A 90 28.30 4.85 -19.77
C LEU A 90 29.06 5.37 -18.56
N THR A 91 30.34 5.04 -18.44
CA THR A 91 31.21 5.51 -17.35
C THR A 91 31.24 7.03 -17.25
N ILE A 92 31.31 7.75 -18.38
CA ILE A 92 31.26 9.22 -18.38
C ILE A 92 29.97 9.75 -17.75
N LYS A 93 28.82 9.15 -18.06
CA LYS A 93 27.53 9.60 -17.52
C LYS A 93 27.38 9.29 -16.05
N GLU A 94 27.78 8.09 -15.62
CA GLU A 94 27.68 7.70 -14.20
C GLU A 94 28.65 8.48 -13.31
N MET A 95 29.84 8.81 -13.84
CA MET A 95 30.86 9.53 -13.08
C MET A 95 30.74 11.06 -13.17
N SER A 96 29.82 11.60 -13.99
CA SER A 96 29.75 13.04 -14.29
C SER A 96 29.55 13.92 -13.06
N CYS A 97 28.92 13.39 -12.01
CA CYS A 97 28.58 14.13 -10.79
C CYS A 97 29.52 13.84 -9.61
N ILE A 98 30.46 12.90 -9.76
CA ILE A 98 31.38 12.45 -8.68
C ILE A 98 32.85 12.70 -9.01
N ALA A 99 33.21 12.83 -10.29
CA ALA A 99 34.54 13.19 -10.74
C ALA A 99 34.62 14.70 -11.07
N GLU A 100 35.80 15.28 -10.90
CA GLU A 100 36.14 16.65 -11.28
C GLU A 100 36.69 16.72 -12.71
N ASP A 101 36.67 17.92 -13.31
CA ASP A 101 37.22 18.20 -14.64
C ASP A 101 36.73 17.27 -15.77
N VAL A 102 35.52 16.74 -15.64
CA VAL A 102 34.89 15.83 -16.61
C VAL A 102 34.76 16.43 -18.01
N ILE A 103 34.87 17.75 -18.14
CA ILE A 103 34.83 18.52 -19.38
C ILE A 103 35.93 18.11 -20.37
N ILE A 104 37.00 17.45 -19.92
CA ILE A 104 38.13 17.00 -20.75
C ILE A 104 37.71 16.12 -21.94
N VAL A 105 36.60 15.37 -21.84
CA VAL A 105 36.11 14.51 -22.93
C VAL A 105 35.23 15.23 -23.96
N THR A 106 34.98 16.53 -23.80
CA THR A 106 34.09 17.33 -24.69
C THR A 106 34.51 17.24 -26.16
N SER A 107 35.80 17.35 -26.47
CA SER A 107 36.28 17.24 -27.86
C SER A 107 36.10 15.84 -28.43
N SER A 108 36.38 14.80 -27.65
CA SER A 108 36.17 13.40 -28.08
C SER A 108 34.69 13.10 -28.36
N LEU A 109 33.80 13.59 -27.50
CA LEU A 109 32.35 13.40 -27.67
C LEU A 109 31.78 14.22 -28.83
N THR A 110 32.28 15.45 -29.06
CA THR A 110 31.87 16.24 -30.23
C THR A 110 32.40 15.66 -31.55
N LYS A 111 33.56 15.02 -31.53
CA LYS A 111 34.04 14.23 -32.68
C LYS A 111 33.15 13.01 -32.93
N ASP A 112 32.77 12.26 -31.89
CA ASP A 112 31.93 11.07 -32.04
C ASP A 112 30.47 11.42 -32.40
N MET A 113 29.92 12.54 -31.92
CA MET A 113 28.56 13.00 -32.26
C MET A 113 28.43 13.42 -33.72
N THR A 114 29.50 13.97 -34.30
CA THR A 114 29.56 14.44 -35.70
C THR A 114 30.23 13.42 -36.64
N GLY A 115 30.68 12.30 -36.10
CA GLY A 115 31.34 11.23 -36.84
C GLY A 115 30.40 10.50 -37.81
N LYS A 116 30.99 9.59 -38.61
CA LYS A 116 30.26 8.81 -39.62
C LYS A 116 29.47 7.62 -39.05
N GLU A 117 29.82 7.17 -37.83
CA GLU A 117 29.24 5.97 -37.22
C GLU A 117 28.02 6.31 -36.37
N ASP A 118 26.82 6.10 -36.92
CA ASP A 118 25.55 6.40 -36.25
C ASP A 118 25.36 5.68 -34.91
N SER A 119 26.02 4.53 -34.71
CA SER A 119 26.03 3.79 -33.45
C SER A 119 26.66 4.55 -32.29
N TYR A 120 27.53 5.53 -32.56
CA TYR A 120 28.18 6.35 -31.54
C TYR A 120 27.50 7.70 -31.35
N ARG A 121 26.91 8.26 -32.40
CA ARG A 121 26.42 9.64 -32.41
C ARG A 121 25.39 9.91 -31.31
N GLY A 122 24.33 9.10 -31.23
CA GLY A 122 23.29 9.25 -30.20
C GLY A 122 23.80 9.06 -28.76
N PRO A 123 24.54 7.97 -28.45
CA PRO A 123 25.20 7.81 -27.16
C PRO A 123 26.17 8.95 -26.79
N ALA A 124 26.94 9.47 -27.75
CA ALA A 124 27.86 10.58 -27.56
C ALA A 124 27.12 11.88 -27.23
N VAL A 125 26.00 12.18 -27.92
CA VAL A 125 25.11 13.32 -27.58
C VAL A 125 24.65 13.24 -26.12
N ARG A 126 24.21 12.06 -25.66
CA ARG A 126 23.75 11.88 -24.27
C ARG A 126 24.89 12.07 -23.27
N ALA A 127 26.07 11.52 -23.53
CA ALA A 127 27.23 11.69 -22.67
C ALA A 127 27.70 13.15 -22.63
N LEU A 128 27.73 13.84 -23.78
CA LEU A 128 28.16 15.22 -23.89
C LEU A 128 27.24 16.15 -23.10
N CYS A 129 25.94 16.04 -23.28
CA CYS A 129 24.99 16.90 -22.57
C CYS A 129 24.93 16.62 -21.07
N GLN A 130 25.32 15.43 -20.61
CA GLN A 130 25.39 15.10 -19.19
C GLN A 130 26.54 15.82 -18.47
N ILE A 131 27.66 16.06 -19.15
CA ILE A 131 28.83 16.76 -18.60
C ILE A 131 28.87 18.26 -18.95
N THR A 132 27.94 18.73 -19.80
CA THR A 132 27.91 20.13 -20.23
C THR A 132 27.15 20.96 -19.22
N ASP A 133 27.78 22.03 -18.74
CA ASP A 133 27.18 23.02 -17.86
C ASP A 133 26.56 24.20 -18.64
N SER A 134 25.96 25.15 -17.91
CA SER A 134 25.33 26.32 -18.52
C SER A 134 26.30 27.24 -19.25
N THR A 135 27.58 27.28 -18.84
CA THR A 135 28.60 28.16 -19.41
C THR A 135 29.09 27.65 -20.77
N MET A 136 29.26 26.33 -20.91
CA MET A 136 29.75 25.71 -22.15
C MET A 136 28.65 25.35 -23.14
N LEU A 137 27.38 25.42 -22.74
CA LEU A 137 26.26 25.03 -23.61
C LEU A 137 26.25 25.79 -24.95
N GLN A 138 26.66 27.05 -24.95
CA GLN A 138 26.75 27.87 -26.16
C GLN A 138 27.74 27.30 -27.19
N ALA A 139 28.82 26.65 -26.74
CA ALA A 139 29.83 26.07 -27.61
C ALA A 139 29.33 24.83 -28.37
N ILE A 140 28.36 24.09 -27.79
CA ILE A 140 27.79 22.90 -28.41
C ILE A 140 26.44 23.15 -29.11
N GLU A 141 25.88 24.36 -29.01
CA GLU A 141 24.56 24.70 -29.57
C GLU A 141 24.41 24.30 -31.04
N ARG A 142 25.40 24.62 -31.87
CA ARG A 142 25.34 24.31 -33.31
C ARG A 142 25.21 22.81 -33.57
N TYR A 143 25.97 21.99 -32.85
CA TYR A 143 25.94 20.54 -33.01
C TYR A 143 24.64 19.95 -32.49
N MET A 144 24.07 20.51 -31.42
CA MET A 144 22.77 20.11 -30.89
C MET A 144 21.64 20.37 -31.89
N LYS A 145 21.60 21.56 -32.49
CA LYS A 145 20.62 21.91 -33.54
C LYS A 145 20.67 20.95 -34.72
N GLN A 146 21.88 20.64 -35.20
CA GLN A 146 22.09 19.66 -36.27
C GLN A 146 21.64 18.25 -35.87
N ALA A 147 21.95 17.82 -34.64
CA ALA A 147 21.57 16.51 -34.15
C ALA A 147 20.04 16.37 -33.97
N ILE A 148 19.32 17.44 -33.60
CA ILE A 148 17.85 17.43 -33.46
C ILE A 148 17.16 17.14 -34.79
N VAL A 149 17.62 17.74 -35.89
CA VAL A 149 17.01 17.56 -37.24
C VAL A 149 17.61 16.38 -38.02
N ASP A 150 18.47 15.61 -37.39
CA ASP A 150 19.13 14.48 -38.03
C ASP A 150 18.11 13.41 -38.49
N LYS A 151 18.36 12.82 -39.66
CA LYS A 151 17.47 11.81 -40.24
C LYS A 151 17.51 10.49 -39.48
N VAL A 152 18.58 10.22 -38.73
CA VAL A 152 18.73 9.02 -37.93
C VAL A 152 17.94 9.18 -36.63
N PRO A 153 16.88 8.38 -36.39
CA PRO A 153 16.00 8.59 -35.25
C PRO A 153 16.68 8.48 -33.88
N SER A 154 17.73 7.67 -33.75
CA SER A 154 18.50 7.51 -32.52
C SER A 154 19.27 8.77 -32.14
N VAL A 155 19.77 9.51 -33.14
CA VAL A 155 20.50 10.77 -32.95
C VAL A 155 19.53 11.89 -32.58
N SER A 156 18.49 12.07 -33.40
CA SER A 156 17.45 13.07 -33.16
C SER A 156 16.76 12.89 -31.81
N SER A 157 16.34 11.67 -31.47
CA SER A 157 15.74 11.39 -30.16
C SER A 157 16.69 11.66 -29.00
N SER A 158 17.97 11.27 -29.12
CA SER A 158 18.98 11.53 -28.10
C SER A 158 19.18 13.03 -27.89
N ALA A 159 19.24 13.81 -28.97
CA ALA A 159 19.41 15.26 -28.91
C ALA A 159 18.19 15.97 -28.31
N LEU A 160 16.98 15.55 -28.66
CA LEU A 160 15.74 16.10 -28.12
C LEU A 160 15.62 15.86 -26.60
N VAL A 161 15.90 14.65 -26.14
CA VAL A 161 15.86 14.32 -24.70
C VAL A 161 17.01 15.00 -23.95
N SER A 162 18.21 15.04 -24.51
CA SER A 162 19.31 15.82 -23.95
C SER A 162 18.96 17.31 -23.81
N SER A 163 18.31 17.89 -24.83
CA SER A 163 17.83 19.28 -24.79
C SER A 163 16.81 19.49 -23.66
N LEU A 164 15.92 18.52 -23.43
CA LEU A 164 14.96 18.57 -22.33
C LEU A 164 15.66 18.57 -20.95
N HIS A 165 16.74 17.81 -20.77
CA HIS A 165 17.53 17.86 -19.54
C HIS A 165 18.23 19.22 -19.36
N LEU A 166 18.80 19.75 -20.45
CA LEU A 166 19.48 21.04 -20.46
C LEU A 166 18.56 22.24 -20.21
N LEU A 167 17.24 22.11 -20.41
CA LEU A 167 16.28 23.15 -20.02
C LEU A 167 16.34 23.50 -18.52
N LYS A 168 16.76 22.56 -17.67
CA LYS A 168 16.93 22.81 -16.23
C LYS A 168 18.11 23.75 -15.96
N CYS A 169 19.15 23.66 -16.78
CA CYS A 169 20.41 24.37 -16.59
C CYS A 169 20.40 25.75 -17.28
N SER A 170 19.83 25.82 -18.49
CA SER A 170 19.82 27.05 -19.30
C SER A 170 18.63 27.08 -20.25
N PHE A 171 17.52 27.63 -19.77
CA PHE A 171 16.28 27.76 -20.54
C PHE A 171 16.44 28.66 -21.77
N ASP A 172 17.18 29.77 -21.64
CA ASP A 172 17.31 30.78 -22.70
C ASP A 172 18.11 30.33 -23.92
N VAL A 173 19.00 29.35 -23.74
CA VAL A 173 19.71 28.75 -24.86
C VAL A 173 18.80 27.76 -25.58
N VAL A 174 18.19 26.82 -24.85
CA VAL A 174 17.37 25.76 -25.46
C VAL A 174 16.07 26.29 -26.08
N LYS A 175 15.48 27.38 -25.56
CA LYS A 175 14.29 28.00 -26.17
C LYS A 175 14.55 28.46 -27.61
N ARG A 176 15.81 28.70 -28.00
CA ARG A 176 16.18 29.08 -29.38
C ARG A 176 16.16 27.91 -30.36
N TRP A 177 15.94 26.68 -29.88
CA TRP A 177 15.99 25.44 -30.67
C TRP A 177 14.58 24.95 -31.06
N VAL A 178 13.56 25.77 -30.82
CA VAL A 178 12.16 25.43 -31.09
C VAL A 178 11.85 25.18 -32.56
N ASN A 179 12.61 25.77 -33.48
CA ASN A 179 12.40 25.57 -34.92
C ASN A 179 12.85 24.17 -35.33
N GLU A 180 14.03 23.76 -34.89
CA GLU A 180 14.58 22.42 -35.10
C GLU A 180 13.69 21.35 -34.43
N ALA A 181 13.24 21.61 -33.21
CA ALA A 181 12.29 20.72 -32.53
C ALA A 181 10.93 20.65 -33.27
N GLN A 182 10.48 21.76 -33.87
CA GLN A 182 9.25 21.80 -34.65
C GLN A 182 9.35 21.03 -35.96
N GLU A 183 10.50 21.03 -36.61
CA GLU A 183 10.80 20.16 -37.76
C GLU A 183 10.80 18.69 -37.34
N ALA A 184 11.50 18.35 -36.26
CA ALA A 184 11.55 16.98 -35.75
C ALA A 184 10.17 16.43 -35.33
N ALA A 185 9.25 17.29 -34.87
CA ALA A 185 7.89 16.89 -34.53
C ALA A 185 7.08 16.38 -35.75
N SER A 186 7.47 16.72 -36.97
CA SER A 186 6.88 16.22 -38.21
C SER A 186 7.46 14.88 -38.67
N SER A 187 8.38 14.28 -37.90
CA SER A 187 8.96 12.97 -38.22
C SER A 187 7.91 11.85 -38.18
N ASP A 188 8.05 10.88 -39.10
CA ASP A 188 7.27 9.64 -39.09
C ASP A 188 7.70 8.67 -37.98
N ASN A 189 8.87 8.89 -37.37
CA ASN A 189 9.34 8.06 -36.28
C ASN A 189 8.58 8.38 -34.98
N ILE A 190 7.95 7.34 -34.41
CA ILE A 190 7.14 7.41 -33.18
C ILE A 190 7.89 8.10 -32.02
N MET A 191 9.16 7.75 -31.80
CA MET A 191 9.93 8.26 -30.67
C MET A 191 10.43 9.68 -30.91
N VAL A 192 10.88 9.99 -32.12
CA VAL A 192 11.31 11.35 -32.48
C VAL A 192 10.15 12.32 -32.34
N GLN A 193 8.97 12.00 -32.89
CA GLN A 193 7.78 12.84 -32.74
C GLN A 193 7.38 13.02 -31.27
N TYR A 194 7.46 11.96 -30.46
CA TYR A 194 7.19 12.04 -29.03
C TYR A 194 8.14 12.98 -28.30
N HIS A 195 9.47 12.78 -28.47
CA HIS A 195 10.47 13.61 -27.80
C HIS A 195 10.44 15.07 -28.28
N ALA A 196 10.15 15.29 -29.56
CA ALA A 196 10.05 16.63 -30.14
C ALA A 196 8.87 17.41 -29.57
N LEU A 197 7.68 16.80 -29.54
CA LEU A 197 6.51 17.40 -28.92
C LEU A 197 6.68 17.57 -27.41
N GLY A 198 7.37 16.61 -26.77
CA GLY A 198 7.75 16.72 -25.37
C GLY A 198 8.59 17.96 -25.09
N LEU A 199 9.66 18.17 -25.85
CA LEU A 199 10.53 19.33 -25.74
C LEU A 199 9.76 20.63 -26.01
N LEU A 200 8.99 20.69 -27.09
CA LEU A 200 8.19 21.87 -27.46
C LEU A 200 7.19 22.24 -26.35
N TYR A 201 6.51 21.25 -25.76
CA TYR A 201 5.63 21.49 -24.63
C TYR A 201 6.40 22.05 -23.43
N HIS A 202 7.53 21.45 -23.05
CA HIS A 202 8.31 21.93 -21.90
C HIS A 202 8.87 23.34 -22.07
N VAL A 203 9.17 23.77 -23.31
CA VAL A 203 9.53 25.16 -23.62
C VAL A 203 8.31 26.09 -23.53
N ARG A 204 7.15 25.64 -24.00
CA ARG A 204 5.93 26.46 -24.13
C ARG A 204 4.94 26.32 -22.96
N LYS A 205 5.23 25.50 -21.95
CA LYS A 205 4.26 25.13 -20.90
C LYS A 205 3.65 26.30 -20.13
N ASN A 206 4.34 27.44 -20.07
CA ASN A 206 3.87 28.66 -19.40
C ASN A 206 3.06 29.58 -20.35
N ASP A 207 3.04 29.31 -21.65
CA ASP A 207 2.28 30.05 -22.67
C ASP A 207 1.07 29.20 -23.11
N ARG A 208 -0.08 29.49 -22.51
CA ARG A 208 -1.35 28.78 -22.75
C ARG A 208 -1.78 28.81 -24.22
N LEU A 209 -1.60 29.95 -24.89
CA LEU A 209 -1.97 30.13 -26.30
C LEU A 209 -1.07 29.31 -27.23
N ALA A 210 0.23 29.29 -26.96
CA ALA A 210 1.17 28.48 -27.73
C ALA A 210 0.90 26.98 -27.59
N VAL A 211 0.51 26.51 -26.40
CA VAL A 211 0.12 25.12 -26.17
C VAL A 211 -1.20 24.78 -26.86
N SER A 212 -2.22 25.64 -26.77
CA SER A 212 -3.51 25.41 -27.46
C SER A 212 -3.36 25.37 -28.99
N LYS A 213 -2.53 26.28 -29.56
CA LYS A 213 -2.18 26.24 -30.99
C LYS A 213 -1.45 24.96 -31.38
N MET A 214 -0.58 24.45 -30.50
CA MET A 214 0.11 23.18 -30.72
C MET A 214 -0.88 22.03 -30.81
N ILE A 215 -1.79 21.90 -29.84
CA ILE A 215 -2.82 20.85 -29.83
C ILE A 215 -3.70 20.95 -31.09
N SER A 216 -4.21 22.15 -31.38
CA SER A 216 -5.06 22.42 -32.56
C SER A 216 -4.40 22.01 -33.88
N LYS A 217 -3.09 22.22 -34.02
CA LYS A 217 -2.32 21.79 -35.21
C LYS A 217 -2.35 20.28 -35.39
N PHE A 218 -2.18 19.52 -34.30
CA PHE A 218 -2.08 18.06 -34.35
C PHE A 218 -3.44 17.35 -34.28
N THR A 219 -4.50 18.03 -33.83
CA THR A 219 -5.88 17.57 -33.99
C THR A 219 -6.25 17.43 -35.47
N ARG A 220 -5.83 18.39 -36.33
CA ARG A 220 -6.18 18.39 -37.76
C ARG A 220 -5.37 17.40 -38.60
N HIS A 221 -4.07 17.28 -38.34
CA HIS A 221 -3.17 16.43 -39.14
C HIS A 221 -2.96 15.03 -38.56
N GLY A 222 -3.40 14.79 -37.32
CA GLY A 222 -3.14 13.57 -36.57
C GLY A 222 -1.68 13.43 -36.12
N LEU A 223 -1.45 12.55 -35.16
CA LEU A 223 -0.11 12.14 -34.72
C LEU A 223 0.14 10.69 -35.17
N LYS A 224 1.41 10.34 -35.34
CA LYS A 224 1.85 8.96 -35.59
C LYS A 224 2.20 8.25 -34.30
N SER A 225 2.67 8.99 -33.30
CA SER A 225 3.15 8.45 -32.04
C SER A 225 2.04 8.27 -31.00
N PRO A 226 1.79 7.05 -30.49
CA PRO A 226 0.87 6.84 -29.38
C PRO A 226 1.33 7.54 -28.09
N PHE A 227 2.65 7.62 -27.84
CA PHE A 227 3.19 8.33 -26.67
C PHE A 227 2.94 9.84 -26.76
N ALA A 228 3.07 10.41 -27.97
CA ALA A 228 2.72 11.81 -28.20
C ALA A 228 1.23 12.06 -27.98
N TYR A 229 0.36 11.17 -28.47
CA TYR A 229 -1.08 11.25 -28.18
C TYR A 229 -1.37 11.26 -26.68
N CYS A 230 -0.84 10.29 -25.92
CA CYS A 230 -1.04 10.25 -24.47
C CYS A 230 -0.54 11.52 -23.78
N MET A 231 0.61 12.04 -24.19
CA MET A 231 1.12 13.31 -23.66
C MET A 231 0.19 14.48 -24.00
N MET A 232 -0.26 14.61 -25.25
CA MET A 232 -1.16 15.70 -25.66
C MET A 232 -2.52 15.62 -24.98
N ILE A 233 -3.05 14.40 -24.74
CA ILE A 233 -4.28 14.19 -23.96
C ILE A 233 -4.10 14.72 -22.53
N ARG A 234 -2.99 14.39 -21.86
CA ARG A 234 -2.69 14.90 -20.51
C ARG A 234 -2.56 16.42 -20.49
N VAL A 235 -1.95 17.01 -21.52
CA VAL A 235 -1.81 18.46 -21.64
C VAL A 235 -3.17 19.13 -21.86
N ALA A 236 -4.00 18.59 -22.76
CA ALA A 236 -5.35 19.07 -23.02
C ALA A 236 -6.23 18.98 -21.76
N SER A 237 -6.19 17.85 -21.04
CA SER A 237 -6.93 17.64 -19.80
C SER A 237 -6.58 18.69 -18.74
N ARG A 238 -5.29 18.98 -18.54
CA ARG A 238 -4.85 20.00 -17.58
C ARG A 238 -5.34 21.40 -17.96
N GLN A 239 -5.29 21.76 -19.24
CA GLN A 239 -5.81 23.06 -19.67
C GLN A 239 -7.32 23.18 -19.47
N LEU A 240 -8.07 22.10 -19.67
CA LEU A 240 -9.52 22.07 -19.42
C LEU A 240 -9.86 22.22 -17.93
N GLU A 241 -9.07 21.61 -17.04
CA GLU A 241 -9.20 21.79 -15.58
C GLU A 241 -9.00 23.25 -15.16
N ASP A 242 -8.04 23.96 -15.77
CA ASP A 242 -7.73 25.37 -15.48
C ASP A 242 -8.74 26.38 -16.10
N GLU A 243 -9.68 25.93 -16.93
CA GLU A 243 -10.63 26.77 -17.70
C GLU A 243 -12.09 26.60 -17.23
N ASP A 244 -12.31 25.97 -16.05
CA ASP A 244 -13.63 25.56 -15.55
C ASP A 244 -14.45 24.74 -16.58
N GLY A 245 -13.76 23.91 -17.38
CA GLY A 245 -14.39 22.86 -18.18
C GLY A 245 -15.40 23.37 -19.22
N SER A 246 -15.14 24.50 -19.88
CA SER A 246 -16.01 24.98 -20.96
C SER A 246 -16.22 23.91 -22.03
N ARG A 247 -17.49 23.55 -22.22
CA ARG A 247 -18.01 22.41 -23.00
C ARG A 247 -17.78 22.53 -24.52
N ASP A 248 -17.57 23.75 -25.00
CA ASP A 248 -17.33 24.06 -26.42
C ASP A 248 -15.83 24.19 -26.73
N SER A 249 -14.97 23.63 -25.86
CA SER A 249 -13.53 23.71 -26.06
C SER A 249 -13.08 22.68 -27.11
N PRO A 250 -12.35 23.11 -28.16
CA PRO A 250 -11.77 22.19 -29.15
C PRO A 250 -10.77 21.19 -28.55
N LEU A 251 -10.37 21.40 -27.29
CA LEU A 251 -9.56 20.46 -26.51
C LEU A 251 -10.36 19.24 -26.07
N PHE A 252 -11.64 19.41 -25.71
CA PHE A 252 -12.50 18.29 -25.34
C PHE A 252 -12.80 17.41 -26.55
N ASP A 253 -13.15 18.02 -27.70
CA ASP A 253 -13.34 17.32 -28.96
C ASP A 253 -12.12 16.49 -29.37
N PHE A 254 -10.92 17.03 -29.13
CA PHE A 254 -9.68 16.29 -29.37
C PHE A 254 -9.59 15.04 -28.49
N ILE A 255 -9.84 15.15 -27.18
CA ILE A 255 -9.78 14.01 -26.26
C ILE A 255 -10.88 12.98 -26.61
N GLU A 256 -12.10 13.42 -26.90
CA GLU A 256 -13.19 12.53 -27.30
C GLU A 256 -12.87 11.80 -28.61
N SER A 257 -12.29 12.48 -29.60
CA SER A 257 -11.86 11.85 -30.86
C SER A 257 -10.80 10.75 -30.62
N CYS A 258 -9.99 10.88 -29.57
CA CYS A 258 -8.96 9.91 -29.21
C CYS A 258 -9.53 8.59 -28.65
N LEU A 259 -10.79 8.55 -28.24
CA LEU A 259 -11.47 7.31 -27.83
C LEU A 259 -11.59 6.29 -28.96
N ARG A 260 -11.54 6.74 -30.23
CA ARG A 260 -11.60 5.90 -31.43
C ARG A 260 -10.23 5.58 -32.02
N ASN A 261 -9.15 5.85 -31.29
CA ASN A 261 -7.79 5.61 -31.77
C ASN A 261 -7.50 4.10 -31.91
N LYS A 262 -6.64 3.73 -32.86
CA LYS A 262 -6.22 2.33 -33.07
C LYS A 262 -5.38 1.75 -31.92
N HIS A 263 -4.77 2.60 -31.09
CA HIS A 263 -3.90 2.18 -30.00
C HIS A 263 -4.63 2.18 -28.66
N GLU A 264 -4.73 1.01 -28.02
CA GLU A 264 -5.37 0.81 -26.71
C GLU A 264 -4.87 1.79 -25.63
N MET A 265 -3.57 2.11 -25.62
CA MET A 265 -2.97 3.06 -24.68
C MET A 265 -3.54 4.48 -24.81
N VAL A 266 -3.75 4.94 -26.05
CA VAL A 266 -4.31 6.27 -26.35
C VAL A 266 -5.79 6.31 -25.95
N VAL A 267 -6.51 5.24 -26.29
CA VAL A 267 -7.93 5.07 -25.98
C VAL A 267 -8.16 5.07 -24.46
N TYR A 268 -7.35 4.32 -23.71
CA TYR A 268 -7.43 4.30 -22.25
C TYR A 268 -7.05 5.65 -21.64
N GLU A 269 -5.98 6.31 -22.11
CA GLU A 269 -5.58 7.62 -21.61
C GLU A 269 -6.67 8.68 -21.84
N ALA A 270 -7.33 8.65 -23.01
CA ALA A 270 -8.47 9.52 -23.32
C ALA A 270 -9.66 9.25 -22.40
N ALA A 271 -10.05 7.98 -22.23
CA ALA A 271 -11.13 7.61 -21.32
C ALA A 271 -10.82 8.04 -19.87
N SER A 272 -9.60 7.78 -19.40
CA SER A 272 -9.13 8.19 -18.08
C SER A 272 -9.10 9.71 -17.91
N ALA A 273 -8.77 10.48 -18.95
CA ALA A 273 -8.81 11.95 -18.90
C ALA A 273 -10.25 12.44 -18.73
N ILE A 274 -11.17 12.00 -19.60
CA ILE A 274 -12.59 12.41 -19.58
C ILE A 274 -13.23 12.16 -18.21
N VAL A 275 -13.03 10.97 -17.63
CA VAL A 275 -13.69 10.64 -16.35
C VAL A 275 -13.12 11.36 -15.14
N ASN A 276 -11.97 12.03 -15.28
CA ASN A 276 -11.34 12.80 -14.21
C ASN A 276 -11.62 14.31 -14.30
N LEU A 277 -12.15 14.80 -15.43
CA LEU A 277 -12.48 16.21 -15.60
C LEU A 277 -13.59 16.64 -14.60
N PRO A 278 -13.46 17.84 -14.00
CA PRO A 278 -14.49 18.37 -13.11
C PRO A 278 -15.75 18.75 -13.89
N GLY A 279 -16.93 18.43 -13.34
CA GLY A 279 -18.21 18.88 -13.91
C GLY A 279 -18.75 18.08 -15.10
N CYS A 280 -18.18 16.92 -15.44
CA CYS A 280 -18.70 16.07 -16.51
C CYS A 280 -20.11 15.54 -16.24
N SER A 281 -20.98 15.68 -17.23
CA SER A 281 -22.32 15.13 -17.26
C SER A 281 -22.32 13.63 -17.59
N ALA A 282 -23.42 12.94 -17.26
CA ALA A 282 -23.57 11.51 -17.57
C ALA A 282 -23.48 11.22 -19.09
N LYS A 283 -23.86 12.19 -19.95
CA LYS A 283 -23.78 12.05 -21.41
C LYS A 283 -22.33 12.07 -21.91
N GLU A 284 -21.49 12.91 -21.33
CA GLU A 284 -20.06 13.04 -21.68
C GLU A 284 -19.24 11.87 -21.15
N LEU A 285 -19.66 11.27 -20.03
CA LEU A 285 -19.02 10.07 -19.48
C LEU A 285 -19.34 8.80 -20.30
N ALA A 286 -20.49 8.75 -20.98
CA ALA A 286 -20.97 7.52 -21.63
C ALA A 286 -19.98 6.94 -22.67
N PRO A 287 -19.37 7.72 -23.59
CA PRO A 287 -18.37 7.20 -24.51
C PRO A 287 -17.14 6.63 -23.80
N ALA A 288 -16.64 7.31 -22.77
CA ALA A 288 -15.49 6.86 -22.00
C ALA A 288 -15.80 5.57 -21.21
N VAL A 289 -16.97 5.50 -20.57
CA VAL A 289 -17.41 4.31 -19.83
C VAL A 289 -17.63 3.12 -20.77
N SER A 290 -18.22 3.33 -21.94
CA SER A 290 -18.43 2.27 -22.94
C SER A 290 -17.11 1.63 -23.40
N VAL A 291 -16.06 2.44 -23.57
CA VAL A 291 -14.72 1.94 -23.91
C VAL A 291 -14.07 1.20 -22.73
N LEU A 292 -14.22 1.70 -21.51
CA LEU A 292 -13.74 1.02 -20.30
C LEU A 292 -14.44 -0.33 -20.09
N GLN A 293 -15.74 -0.40 -20.39
CA GLN A 293 -16.51 -1.65 -20.40
C GLN A 293 -15.91 -2.66 -21.38
N LEU A 294 -15.58 -2.25 -22.60
CA LEU A 294 -14.91 -3.12 -23.57
C LEU A 294 -13.58 -3.65 -23.04
N PHE A 295 -12.81 -2.83 -22.32
CA PHE A 295 -11.55 -3.26 -21.71
C PHE A 295 -11.71 -4.24 -20.55
N CYS A 296 -12.86 -4.28 -19.86
CA CYS A 296 -13.14 -5.32 -18.86
C CYS A 296 -13.10 -6.73 -19.47
N SER A 297 -13.51 -6.88 -20.74
CA SER A 297 -13.50 -8.15 -21.47
C SER A 297 -12.20 -8.41 -22.24
N SER A 298 -11.15 -7.61 -22.03
CA SER A 298 -9.86 -7.76 -22.72
C SER A 298 -9.12 -9.03 -22.27
N PRO A 299 -8.41 -9.75 -23.16
CA PRO A 299 -7.55 -10.85 -22.77
C PRO A 299 -6.33 -10.39 -21.94
N LYS A 300 -5.96 -9.10 -21.99
CA LYS A 300 -4.80 -8.55 -21.27
C LYS A 300 -5.17 -8.14 -19.85
N ALA A 301 -4.58 -8.81 -18.86
CA ALA A 301 -4.82 -8.50 -17.44
C ALA A 301 -4.53 -7.03 -17.07
N ALA A 302 -3.50 -6.43 -17.67
CA ALA A 302 -3.16 -5.01 -17.44
C ALA A 302 -4.29 -4.05 -17.88
N LEU A 303 -4.97 -4.33 -19.00
CA LEU A 303 -6.09 -3.51 -19.47
C LEU A 303 -7.33 -3.71 -18.60
N ARG A 304 -7.65 -4.96 -18.26
CA ARG A 304 -8.75 -5.25 -17.33
C ARG A 304 -8.55 -4.53 -15.99
N TYR A 305 -7.35 -4.61 -15.42
CA TYR A 305 -7.00 -3.91 -14.19
C TYR A 305 -7.16 -2.38 -14.33
N ALA A 306 -6.61 -1.80 -15.40
CA ALA A 306 -6.69 -0.36 -15.64
C ALA A 306 -8.15 0.12 -15.80
N ALA A 307 -8.98 -0.65 -16.51
CA ALA A 307 -10.39 -0.40 -16.71
C ALA A 307 -11.18 -0.44 -15.40
N VAL A 308 -11.11 -1.55 -14.67
CA VAL A 308 -11.86 -1.75 -13.42
C VAL A 308 -11.43 -0.72 -12.36
N ARG A 309 -10.13 -0.42 -12.24
CA ARG A 309 -9.64 0.63 -11.33
C ARG A 309 -10.24 2.01 -11.66
N THR A 310 -10.39 2.31 -12.95
CA THR A 310 -10.95 3.59 -13.41
C THR A 310 -12.47 3.62 -13.17
N LEU A 311 -13.18 2.56 -13.54
CA LEU A 311 -14.62 2.41 -13.26
C LEU A 311 -14.94 2.49 -11.77
N ASN A 312 -14.11 1.90 -10.90
CA ASN A 312 -14.26 2.01 -9.44
C ASN A 312 -14.22 3.46 -8.95
N LYS A 313 -13.35 4.29 -9.55
CA LYS A 313 -13.24 5.72 -9.24
C LYS A 313 -14.47 6.49 -9.73
N VAL A 314 -14.97 6.17 -10.93
CA VAL A 314 -16.19 6.77 -11.49
C VAL A 314 -17.40 6.42 -10.64
N ALA A 315 -17.51 5.17 -10.20
CA ALA A 315 -18.61 4.70 -9.36
C ALA A 315 -18.74 5.45 -8.02
N MET A 316 -17.67 6.08 -7.53
CA MET A 316 -17.75 6.93 -6.32
C MET A 316 -18.48 8.26 -6.56
N LYS A 317 -18.45 8.78 -7.78
CA LYS A 317 -19.03 10.10 -8.14
C LYS A 317 -20.32 9.97 -8.95
N HIS A 318 -20.37 9.02 -9.87
CA HIS A 318 -21.48 8.79 -10.81
C HIS A 318 -21.83 7.29 -10.88
N PRO A 319 -22.42 6.70 -9.82
CA PRO A 319 -22.76 5.27 -9.80
C PRO A 319 -23.63 4.82 -10.98
N SER A 320 -24.62 5.65 -11.36
CA SER A 320 -25.57 5.35 -12.45
C SER A 320 -24.93 5.22 -13.82
N ALA A 321 -23.80 5.89 -14.06
CA ALA A 321 -23.08 5.78 -15.33
C ALA A 321 -22.37 4.42 -15.46
N VAL A 322 -21.99 3.79 -14.35
CA VAL A 322 -21.22 2.54 -14.32
C VAL A 322 -22.12 1.30 -14.27
N THR A 323 -23.41 1.45 -13.94
CA THR A 323 -24.36 0.33 -13.85
C THR A 323 -24.44 -0.52 -15.12
N ALA A 324 -24.23 0.09 -16.30
CA ALA A 324 -24.18 -0.62 -17.57
C ALA A 324 -23.04 -1.66 -17.66
N CYS A 325 -21.99 -1.51 -16.85
CA CYS A 325 -20.84 -2.40 -16.80
C CYS A 325 -20.99 -3.53 -15.77
N ASN A 326 -22.10 -3.60 -15.02
CA ASN A 326 -22.23 -4.56 -13.90
C ASN A 326 -22.06 -6.02 -14.36
N LEU A 327 -22.63 -6.41 -15.50
CA LEU A 327 -22.50 -7.77 -16.03
C LEU A 327 -21.05 -8.12 -16.36
N ASP A 328 -20.30 -7.19 -16.97
CA ASP A 328 -18.88 -7.39 -17.28
C ASP A 328 -18.04 -7.47 -15.99
N LEU A 329 -18.38 -6.65 -14.99
CA LEU A 329 -17.70 -6.66 -13.67
C LEU A 329 -17.98 -7.95 -12.89
N GLU A 330 -19.18 -8.51 -12.97
CA GLU A 330 -19.53 -9.80 -12.35
C GLU A 330 -18.64 -10.93 -12.88
N ASN A 331 -18.37 -10.94 -14.19
CA ASN A 331 -17.44 -11.93 -14.79
C ASN A 331 -16.01 -11.81 -14.23
N LEU A 332 -15.60 -10.60 -13.83
CA LEU A 332 -14.26 -10.33 -13.30
C LEU A 332 -14.11 -10.66 -11.81
N VAL A 333 -15.19 -10.96 -11.09
CA VAL A 333 -15.12 -11.40 -9.67
C VAL A 333 -14.30 -12.70 -9.55
N THR A 334 -14.30 -13.52 -10.59
CA THR A 334 -13.55 -14.79 -10.65
C THR A 334 -12.20 -14.69 -11.38
N ASP A 335 -11.74 -13.47 -11.68
CA ASP A 335 -10.46 -13.27 -12.40
C ASP A 335 -9.27 -13.84 -11.60
N ALA A 336 -8.34 -14.49 -12.31
CA ALA A 336 -7.12 -15.05 -11.71
C ALA A 336 -6.26 -13.99 -10.99
N ASN A 337 -6.31 -12.74 -11.44
CA ASN A 337 -5.66 -11.63 -10.77
C ASN A 337 -6.55 -11.09 -9.64
N ARG A 338 -6.15 -11.39 -8.41
CA ARG A 338 -6.86 -10.98 -7.17
C ARG A 338 -7.15 -9.48 -7.11
N SER A 339 -6.23 -8.64 -7.58
CA SER A 339 -6.43 -7.18 -7.56
C SER A 339 -7.58 -6.75 -8.48
N ILE A 340 -7.79 -7.45 -9.60
CA ILE A 340 -8.91 -7.20 -10.52
C ILE A 340 -10.22 -7.64 -9.87
N ALA A 341 -10.26 -8.85 -9.32
CA ALA A 341 -11.43 -9.39 -8.63
C ALA A 341 -11.88 -8.48 -7.47
N THR A 342 -10.95 -8.05 -6.61
CA THR A 342 -11.26 -7.15 -5.48
C THR A 342 -11.80 -5.81 -5.95
N LEU A 343 -11.21 -5.22 -7.00
CA LEU A 343 -11.70 -3.96 -7.55
C LEU A 343 -13.08 -4.13 -8.23
N ALA A 344 -13.34 -5.27 -8.86
CA ALA A 344 -14.63 -5.58 -9.47
C ALA A 344 -15.72 -5.70 -8.40
N ILE A 345 -15.47 -6.47 -7.33
CA ILE A 345 -16.36 -6.57 -6.15
C ILE A 345 -16.63 -5.19 -5.56
N THR A 346 -15.58 -4.41 -5.29
CA THR A 346 -15.72 -3.08 -4.69
C THR A 346 -16.50 -2.13 -5.59
N THR A 347 -16.44 -2.30 -6.91
CA THR A 347 -17.21 -1.50 -7.87
C THR A 347 -18.68 -1.94 -7.85
N LEU A 348 -18.94 -3.25 -7.91
CA LEU A 348 -20.29 -3.82 -7.83
C LEU A 348 -21.01 -3.48 -6.53
N LEU A 349 -20.31 -3.38 -5.40
CA LEU A 349 -20.91 -2.92 -4.13
C LEU A 349 -21.40 -1.47 -4.19
N LYS A 350 -20.84 -0.63 -5.07
CA LYS A 350 -21.24 0.77 -5.26
C LYS A 350 -22.33 0.93 -6.31
N THR A 351 -22.41 0.03 -7.28
CA THR A 351 -23.27 0.15 -8.47
C THR A 351 -24.37 -0.92 -8.56
N GLY A 352 -24.36 -1.91 -7.67
CA GLY A 352 -25.26 -3.05 -7.65
C GLY A 352 -26.66 -2.69 -7.17
N SER A 353 -27.67 -3.31 -7.77
CA SER A 353 -29.04 -3.36 -7.27
C SER A 353 -29.20 -4.50 -6.25
N GLU A 354 -30.28 -4.52 -5.46
CA GLU A 354 -30.56 -5.57 -4.46
C GLU A 354 -30.34 -6.99 -5.01
N GLY A 355 -30.87 -7.30 -6.21
CA GLY A 355 -30.69 -8.61 -6.83
C GLY A 355 -29.27 -8.94 -7.32
N SER A 356 -28.45 -7.91 -7.56
CA SER A 356 -27.03 -8.08 -7.94
C SER A 356 -26.18 -8.38 -6.71
N ILE A 357 -26.53 -7.79 -5.56
CA ILE A 357 -25.87 -8.02 -4.28
C ILE A 357 -26.06 -9.47 -3.84
N ASP A 358 -27.25 -10.06 -3.97
CA ASP A 358 -27.49 -11.47 -3.61
C ASP A 358 -26.64 -12.45 -4.44
N ARG A 359 -26.47 -12.19 -5.74
CA ARG A 359 -25.60 -12.99 -6.62
C ARG A 359 -24.13 -12.82 -6.25
N LEU A 360 -23.73 -11.58 -6.00
CA LEU A 360 -22.39 -11.23 -5.56
C LEU A 360 -22.04 -11.91 -4.24
N MET A 361 -22.95 -11.91 -3.25
CA MET A 361 -22.77 -12.57 -1.95
C MET A 361 -22.60 -14.09 -2.11
N LYS A 362 -23.33 -14.72 -3.04
CA LYS A 362 -23.12 -16.15 -3.37
C LYS A 362 -21.74 -16.43 -3.95
N GLN A 363 -21.22 -15.55 -4.81
CA GLN A 363 -19.87 -15.69 -5.39
C GLN A 363 -18.74 -15.36 -4.39
N ILE A 364 -18.95 -14.36 -3.52
CA ILE A 364 -18.02 -13.94 -2.46
C ILE A 364 -17.84 -15.01 -1.37
N SER A 365 -18.77 -15.96 -1.22
CA SER A 365 -18.62 -17.09 -0.29
C SER A 365 -17.36 -17.95 -0.53
N SER A 366 -16.76 -17.85 -1.73
CA SER A 366 -15.48 -18.49 -2.10
C SER A 366 -14.25 -17.57 -2.02
N CYS A 367 -14.46 -16.30 -1.66
CA CYS A 367 -13.44 -15.25 -1.67
C CYS A 367 -12.76 -15.11 -0.29
N ALA A 368 -11.54 -14.59 -0.24
CA ALA A 368 -10.71 -14.45 0.96
C ALA A 368 -11.33 -13.65 2.14
N THR A 369 -12.50 -13.02 1.98
CA THR A 369 -13.28 -12.40 3.05
C THR A 369 -14.25 -13.37 3.75
N SER A 370 -14.43 -14.58 3.24
CA SER A 370 -15.24 -15.65 3.86
C SER A 370 -14.52 -16.37 5.02
N PHE A 371 -13.57 -15.69 5.67
CA PHE A 371 -12.84 -16.26 6.81
C PHE A 371 -13.83 -16.51 7.95
N GLN A 372 -14.12 -17.78 8.24
CA GLN A 372 -14.76 -18.15 9.50
C GLN A 372 -13.76 -17.86 10.61
N SER A 373 -14.08 -16.94 11.51
CA SER A 373 -13.28 -16.71 12.70
C SER A 373 -13.58 -17.83 13.71
N SER A 374 -12.91 -18.96 13.52
CA SER A 374 -12.89 -20.06 14.49
C SER A 374 -12.17 -19.64 15.77
N LEU A 375 -12.50 -20.30 16.89
CA LEU A 375 -11.72 -20.14 18.12
C LEU A 375 -10.23 -20.43 17.84
N PRO A 376 -9.31 -19.56 18.30
CA PRO A 376 -7.90 -19.73 17.99
C PRO A 376 -7.32 -20.97 18.71
N LEU A 377 -6.50 -21.74 18.00
CA LEU A 377 -5.90 -22.99 18.47
C LEU A 377 -4.46 -22.74 18.94
N CYS A 378 -4.28 -22.07 20.08
CA CYS A 378 -2.95 -21.70 20.59
C CYS A 378 -2.39 -22.65 21.67
N GLY A 379 -3.19 -23.61 22.13
CA GLY A 379 -2.76 -24.58 23.14
C GLY A 379 -3.93 -25.27 23.86
N ASN A 380 -3.63 -25.79 25.05
CA ASN A 380 -4.66 -26.31 25.94
C ASN A 380 -5.42 -25.14 26.59
N PRO A 381 -6.73 -25.28 26.83
CA PRO A 381 -7.51 -24.24 27.50
C PRO A 381 -6.93 -23.90 28.87
N VAL A 382 -6.88 -22.61 29.19
CA VAL A 382 -6.52 -22.11 30.52
C VAL A 382 -7.38 -22.80 31.58
N LYS A 383 -6.85 -23.09 32.77
CA LYS A 383 -7.65 -23.73 33.84
C LYS A 383 -8.69 -22.75 34.36
N LYS A 384 -9.84 -23.24 34.81
CA LYS A 384 -10.90 -22.35 35.32
C LYS A 384 -10.48 -21.64 36.62
N GLU A 385 -9.55 -22.24 37.36
CA GLU A 385 -8.93 -21.72 38.59
C GLU A 385 -7.93 -20.58 38.30
N ASP A 386 -7.46 -20.45 37.05
CA ASP A 386 -6.54 -19.39 36.63
C ASP A 386 -7.29 -18.12 36.15
N ILE A 387 -8.62 -18.10 36.27
CA ILE A 387 -9.48 -16.98 35.85
C ILE A 387 -10.35 -16.55 37.02
N PHE A 388 -10.23 -15.28 37.41
CA PHE A 388 -11.13 -14.63 38.35
C PHE A 388 -12.15 -13.79 37.59
N VAL A 389 -13.44 -14.02 37.84
CA VAL A 389 -14.52 -13.25 37.22
C VAL A 389 -15.14 -12.31 38.25
N ALA A 390 -15.16 -11.02 37.91
CA ALA A 390 -15.76 -9.95 38.68
C ALA A 390 -17.05 -9.48 37.99
N VAL A 391 -18.20 -9.71 38.62
CA VAL A 391 -19.50 -9.24 38.11
C VAL A 391 -19.83 -7.90 38.74
N LYS A 392 -19.91 -6.85 37.94
CA LYS A 392 -20.32 -5.52 38.37
C LYS A 392 -21.84 -5.43 38.37
N THR A 393 -22.43 -5.16 39.53
CA THR A 393 -23.89 -5.03 39.72
C THR A 393 -24.23 -3.90 40.67
N CYS A 394 -25.52 -3.74 40.97
CA CYS A 394 -26.02 -2.87 42.04
C CYS A 394 -27.27 -3.46 42.66
N LYS A 395 -27.66 -2.95 43.85
CA LYS A 395 -28.81 -3.44 44.63
C LYS A 395 -30.09 -3.60 43.81
N LYS A 396 -30.30 -2.70 42.84
CA LYS A 396 -31.45 -2.71 41.93
C LYS A 396 -31.62 -4.03 41.17
N PHE A 397 -30.53 -4.70 40.82
CA PHE A 397 -30.51 -5.85 39.90
C PHE A 397 -30.30 -7.21 40.58
N HIS A 398 -30.24 -7.22 41.91
CA HIS A 398 -30.08 -8.44 42.71
C HIS A 398 -31.21 -9.45 42.48
N GLY A 399 -32.46 -8.98 42.31
CA GLY A 399 -33.64 -9.83 42.16
C GLY A 399 -33.90 -10.32 40.74
N ASP A 400 -33.22 -9.75 39.75
CA ASP A 400 -33.63 -9.81 38.35
C ASP A 400 -32.47 -10.20 37.42
N ARG A 401 -31.32 -9.54 37.45
CA ARG A 401 -30.19 -9.89 36.56
C ARG A 401 -29.27 -10.96 37.12
N ILE A 402 -28.98 -10.90 38.42
CA ILE A 402 -28.11 -11.88 39.08
C ILE A 402 -28.64 -13.33 39.01
N PRO A 403 -29.96 -13.60 39.18
CA PRO A 403 -30.48 -14.95 39.00
C PRO A 403 -30.18 -15.53 37.62
N ILE A 404 -30.19 -14.69 36.57
CA ILE A 404 -29.87 -15.08 35.19
C ILE A 404 -28.38 -15.45 35.07
N VAL A 405 -27.49 -14.63 35.65
CA VAL A 405 -26.05 -14.94 35.71
C VAL A 405 -25.82 -16.29 36.40
N LYS A 406 -26.48 -16.54 37.53
CA LYS A 406 -26.44 -17.81 38.27
C LYS A 406 -26.97 -19.00 37.47
N GLN A 407 -28.07 -18.82 36.72
CA GLN A 407 -28.70 -19.86 35.92
C GLN A 407 -27.90 -20.23 34.66
N THR A 408 -27.05 -19.33 34.17
CA THR A 408 -26.34 -19.47 32.89
C THR A 408 -24.88 -19.89 33.08
N TRP A 409 -23.96 -18.93 33.15
CA TRP A 409 -22.52 -19.18 33.03
C TRP A 409 -21.77 -19.16 34.37
N ALA A 410 -22.35 -18.61 35.44
CA ALA A 410 -21.68 -18.47 36.74
C ALA A 410 -21.14 -19.80 37.29
N GLY A 411 -21.89 -20.90 37.11
CA GLY A 411 -21.49 -22.23 37.56
C GLY A 411 -20.24 -22.80 36.88
N GLN A 412 -19.79 -22.18 35.78
CA GLN A 412 -18.58 -22.59 35.05
C GLN A 412 -17.32 -21.83 35.49
N ALA A 413 -17.46 -20.72 36.23
CA ALA A 413 -16.34 -19.94 36.73
C ALA A 413 -15.66 -20.65 37.92
N GLY A 414 -14.32 -20.68 37.94
CA GLY A 414 -13.57 -21.23 39.08
C GLY A 414 -13.56 -20.27 40.27
N HIS A 415 -13.39 -18.98 40.00
CA HIS A 415 -13.47 -17.90 40.99
C HIS A 415 -14.42 -16.81 40.48
N LEU A 416 -15.38 -16.41 41.32
CA LEU A 416 -16.42 -15.45 40.97
C LEU A 416 -16.79 -14.60 42.20
N GLU A 417 -16.78 -13.28 42.06
CA GLU A 417 -17.33 -12.35 43.05
C GLU A 417 -18.31 -11.38 42.39
N TYR A 418 -19.38 -11.03 43.12
CA TYR A 418 -20.36 -10.04 42.71
C TYR A 418 -20.10 -8.73 43.45
N TYR A 419 -19.78 -7.66 42.73
CA TYR A 419 -19.47 -6.35 43.30
C TYR A 419 -20.67 -5.41 43.17
N SER A 420 -21.18 -4.96 44.31
CA SER A 420 -22.39 -4.16 44.41
C SER A 420 -22.16 -2.91 45.27
N ASP A 421 -23.13 -2.01 45.28
CA ASP A 421 -23.25 -0.89 46.23
C ASP A 421 -23.98 -1.31 47.53
N TYR A 422 -24.32 -2.60 47.65
CA TYR A 422 -25.00 -3.16 48.82
C TYR A 422 -24.55 -4.61 49.06
N ALA A 423 -24.16 -4.91 50.30
CA ALA A 423 -23.82 -6.26 50.73
C ALA A 423 -25.09 -7.10 50.98
N ASP A 424 -25.21 -8.20 50.25
CA ASP A 424 -26.36 -9.11 50.26
C ASP A 424 -25.87 -10.55 50.42
N ASN A 425 -26.12 -11.10 51.61
CA ASN A 425 -25.69 -12.45 51.98
C ASN A 425 -26.39 -13.56 51.17
N SER A 426 -27.51 -13.28 50.50
CA SER A 426 -28.19 -14.26 49.64
C SER A 426 -27.51 -14.43 48.28
N ILE A 427 -26.76 -13.42 47.83
CA ILE A 427 -26.03 -13.39 46.55
C ILE A 427 -24.51 -13.48 46.74
N PRO A 428 -24.07 -13.65 47.99
CA PRO A 428 -22.84 -13.06 48.55
C PRO A 428 -22.24 -11.90 47.72
N THR A 429 -22.93 -10.75 47.67
CA THR A 429 -22.32 -9.54 47.07
C THR A 429 -21.31 -8.90 48.01
N VAL A 430 -20.28 -8.32 47.42
CA VAL A 430 -19.27 -7.52 48.11
C VAL A 430 -19.53 -6.05 47.86
N ASP A 431 -19.73 -5.30 48.94
CA ASP A 431 -19.77 -3.84 48.92
C ASP A 431 -18.34 -3.26 48.91
N LEU A 432 -18.03 -2.45 47.90
CA LEU A 432 -16.74 -1.77 47.75
C LEU A 432 -16.74 -0.36 48.38
N GLY A 433 -17.84 0.07 48.99
CA GLY A 433 -18.02 1.43 49.50
C GLY A 433 -18.19 2.48 48.41
N ILE A 434 -18.46 2.06 47.17
CA ILE A 434 -18.68 2.94 46.01
C ILE A 434 -20.16 2.88 45.63
N PRO A 435 -20.90 4.01 45.70
CA PRO A 435 -22.32 4.04 45.37
C PRO A 435 -22.57 3.75 43.89
N ASN A 436 -23.77 3.28 43.56
CA ASN A 436 -24.18 3.13 42.17
C ASN A 436 -24.37 4.49 41.47
N THR A 437 -24.12 4.51 40.17
CA THR A 437 -24.14 5.68 39.28
C THR A 437 -24.90 5.36 37.99
N ASP A 438 -25.49 6.35 37.32
CA ASP A 438 -26.33 6.10 36.13
C ASP A 438 -25.59 6.27 34.78
N ARG A 439 -24.40 6.89 34.77
CA ARG A 439 -23.69 7.27 33.52
C ARG A 439 -22.43 6.44 33.22
N GLY A 440 -21.70 6.04 34.24
CA GLY A 440 -20.43 5.32 34.13
C GLY A 440 -19.99 4.79 35.48
N HIS A 441 -19.07 3.84 35.53
CA HIS A 441 -18.76 3.09 36.74
C HIS A 441 -17.27 3.02 37.07
N CYS A 442 -16.49 4.04 36.67
CA CYS A 442 -15.04 4.06 36.82
C CYS A 442 -14.58 3.76 38.25
N GLY A 443 -15.19 4.40 39.26
CA GLY A 443 -14.80 4.21 40.66
C GLY A 443 -14.94 2.75 41.12
N LYS A 444 -16.06 2.11 40.74
CA LYS A 444 -16.32 0.69 41.08
C LYS A 444 -15.33 -0.22 40.35
N THR A 445 -15.07 0.04 39.07
CA THR A 445 -14.10 -0.74 38.27
C THR A 445 -12.68 -0.64 38.84
N PHE A 446 -12.21 0.55 39.22
CA PHE A 446 -10.89 0.70 39.87
C PHE A 446 -10.82 0.02 41.24
N ALA A 447 -11.87 0.08 42.05
CA ALA A 447 -11.92 -0.62 43.32
C ALA A 447 -11.86 -2.16 43.15
N ILE A 448 -12.46 -2.71 42.09
CA ILE A 448 -12.33 -4.13 41.71
C ILE A 448 -10.87 -4.46 41.37
N LEU A 449 -10.21 -3.62 40.54
CA LEU A 449 -8.82 -3.81 40.14
C LEU A 449 -7.86 -3.80 41.35
N GLU A 450 -8.04 -2.85 42.27
CA GLU A 450 -7.24 -2.74 43.49
C GLU A 450 -7.45 -3.94 44.42
N ARG A 451 -8.71 -4.36 44.60
CA ARG A 451 -9.03 -5.53 45.41
C ARG A 451 -8.43 -6.82 44.83
N PHE A 452 -8.51 -7.01 43.51
CA PHE A 452 -7.93 -8.19 42.84
C PHE A 452 -6.42 -8.30 43.05
N LEU A 453 -5.69 -7.18 43.09
CA LEU A 453 -4.25 -7.20 43.40
C LEU A 453 -3.95 -7.38 44.90
N ASN A 454 -4.79 -6.84 45.79
CA ASN A 454 -4.50 -6.78 47.23
C ASN A 454 -4.97 -8.01 48.03
N HIS A 455 -6.04 -8.69 47.62
CA HIS A 455 -6.51 -9.92 48.27
C HIS A 455 -5.86 -11.13 47.63
N SER A 456 -5.54 -12.16 48.43
CA SER A 456 -4.72 -13.37 48.19
C SER A 456 -5.06 -14.23 46.95
N HIS A 457 -5.14 -13.61 45.78
CA HIS A 457 -5.22 -14.20 44.45
C HIS A 457 -3.83 -14.21 43.80
N ASP A 458 -2.78 -14.41 44.62
CA ASP A 458 -1.41 -14.19 44.17
C ASP A 458 -1.02 -15.01 42.94
N LYS A 459 -1.71 -16.14 42.75
CA LYS A 459 -1.49 -17.12 41.70
C LYS A 459 -2.47 -17.02 40.52
N ILE A 460 -3.51 -16.19 40.56
CA ILE A 460 -4.51 -16.11 39.48
C ILE A 460 -4.03 -15.11 38.41
N PRO A 461 -3.74 -15.55 37.17
CA PRO A 461 -3.18 -14.68 36.14
C PRO A 461 -4.18 -13.78 35.42
N TRP A 462 -5.47 -14.16 35.37
CA TRP A 462 -6.48 -13.45 34.57
C TRP A 462 -7.60 -12.88 35.44
N LEU A 463 -7.94 -11.61 35.21
CA LEU A 463 -9.15 -10.98 35.70
C LEU A 463 -10.09 -10.71 34.53
N VAL A 464 -11.35 -11.06 34.70
CA VAL A 464 -12.43 -10.79 33.76
C VAL A 464 -13.46 -9.93 34.47
N ILE A 465 -13.74 -8.74 33.95
CA ILE A 465 -14.77 -7.84 34.49
C ILE A 465 -15.94 -7.83 33.50
N VAL A 466 -17.14 -8.11 33.99
CA VAL A 466 -18.38 -8.13 33.20
C VAL A 466 -19.51 -7.41 33.95
N ASP A 467 -20.48 -6.88 33.20
CA ASP A 467 -21.70 -6.33 33.77
C ASP A 467 -22.71 -7.45 34.07
N ASP A 468 -23.66 -7.19 34.97
CA ASP A 468 -24.70 -8.16 35.36
C ASP A 468 -25.71 -8.52 34.25
N ASP A 469 -25.70 -7.81 33.12
CA ASP A 469 -26.40 -8.14 31.87
C ASP A 469 -25.47 -8.57 30.73
N THR A 470 -24.28 -9.08 31.07
CA THR A 470 -23.35 -9.74 30.14
C THR A 470 -23.51 -11.26 30.20
N LEU A 471 -23.71 -11.89 29.04
CA LEU A 471 -23.63 -13.34 28.88
C LEU A 471 -22.25 -13.70 28.31
N ILE A 472 -21.55 -14.65 28.94
CA ILE A 472 -20.21 -15.05 28.52
C ILE A 472 -20.02 -16.57 28.53
N SER A 473 -19.29 -17.10 27.55
CA SER A 473 -18.90 -18.51 27.49
C SER A 473 -17.52 -18.71 28.15
N ILE A 474 -17.50 -19.19 29.39
CA ILE A 474 -16.25 -19.47 30.12
C ILE A 474 -15.40 -20.52 29.38
N SER A 475 -16.03 -21.53 28.77
CA SER A 475 -15.31 -22.54 27.98
C SER A 475 -14.51 -21.90 26.85
N ARG A 476 -15.17 -21.09 26.01
CA ARG A 476 -14.54 -20.44 24.85
C ARG A 476 -13.52 -19.39 25.25
N LEU A 477 -13.79 -18.66 26.34
CA LEU A 477 -12.84 -17.72 26.92
C LEU A 477 -11.53 -18.42 27.32
N ARG A 478 -11.59 -19.59 27.96
CA ARG A 478 -10.40 -20.36 28.33
C ARG A 478 -9.55 -20.77 27.12
N HIS A 479 -10.19 -21.06 26.00
CA HIS A 479 -9.49 -21.33 24.73
C HIS A 479 -8.82 -20.06 24.20
N LEU A 480 -9.54 -18.95 24.15
CA LEU A 480 -8.98 -17.67 23.67
C LEU A 480 -7.78 -17.21 24.51
N LEU A 481 -7.87 -17.32 25.84
CA LEU A 481 -6.79 -16.91 26.74
C LEU A 481 -5.54 -17.79 26.65
N SER A 482 -5.63 -18.99 26.07
CA SER A 482 -4.45 -19.84 25.81
C SER A 482 -3.49 -19.24 24.77
N CYS A 483 -3.93 -18.21 24.03
CA CYS A 483 -3.12 -17.52 23.03
C CYS A 483 -2.21 -16.43 23.58
N TYR A 484 -2.30 -16.11 24.87
CA TYR A 484 -1.63 -14.97 25.47
C TYR A 484 -0.71 -15.39 26.61
N ASP A 485 0.48 -14.78 26.67
CA ASP A 485 1.39 -14.97 27.80
C ASP A 485 0.88 -14.18 29.01
N THR A 486 0.74 -14.86 30.14
CA THR A 486 0.26 -14.26 31.40
C THR A 486 1.24 -13.25 32.00
N ARG A 487 2.51 -13.27 31.57
CA ARG A 487 3.57 -12.36 32.01
C ARG A 487 3.57 -11.04 31.24
N GLU A 488 2.87 -10.95 30.12
CA GLU A 488 2.75 -9.73 29.34
C GLU A 488 1.52 -8.92 29.77
N PRO A 489 1.57 -7.57 29.65
CA PRO A 489 0.40 -6.74 29.93
C PRO A 489 -0.63 -6.90 28.80
N VAL A 490 -1.71 -7.63 29.07
CA VAL A 490 -2.80 -7.89 28.12
C VAL A 490 -4.05 -7.18 28.60
N PHE A 491 -4.64 -6.39 27.71
CA PHE A 491 -5.96 -5.76 27.87
C PHE A 491 -6.81 -6.12 26.65
N LEU A 492 -7.77 -7.02 26.82
CA LEU A 492 -8.44 -7.73 25.74
C LEU A 492 -9.98 -7.58 25.80
N GLY A 493 -10.59 -7.43 24.63
CA GLY A 493 -12.04 -7.50 24.41
C GLY A 493 -12.46 -6.84 23.08
N GLU A 494 -13.72 -6.41 22.98
CA GLU A 494 -14.20 -5.70 21.77
C GLU A 494 -13.63 -4.27 21.75
N ARG A 495 -12.93 -3.89 20.67
CA ARG A 495 -12.18 -2.64 20.59
C ARG A 495 -13.04 -1.55 19.96
N TYR A 496 -13.20 -0.44 20.65
CA TYR A 496 -13.79 0.79 20.15
C TYR A 496 -12.74 1.90 20.06
N GLY A 497 -13.09 2.97 19.36
CA GLY A 497 -12.21 4.12 19.12
C GLY A 497 -12.86 5.43 19.50
N TYR A 498 -12.11 6.27 20.21
CA TYR A 498 -12.49 7.65 20.49
C TYR A 498 -11.51 8.59 19.78
N GLY A 499 -12.00 9.44 18.86
CA GLY A 499 -11.17 10.44 18.16
C GLY A 499 -10.03 9.85 17.29
N LEU A 500 -10.22 8.64 16.74
CA LEU A 500 -9.22 8.00 15.89
C LEU A 500 -8.98 8.85 14.63
N GLY A 501 -7.75 9.33 14.44
CA GLY A 501 -7.36 10.22 13.34
C GLY A 501 -6.98 11.65 13.76
N THR A 502 -7.34 12.08 14.98
CA THR A 502 -7.03 13.41 15.52
C THR A 502 -6.34 13.35 16.88
N GLY A 503 -5.53 12.31 17.11
CA GLY A 503 -4.80 12.11 18.39
C GLY A 503 -5.61 11.41 19.50
N GLY A 504 -6.73 10.76 19.17
CA GLY A 504 -7.50 9.96 20.13
C GLY A 504 -6.91 8.59 20.43
N TYR A 505 -7.68 7.73 21.11
CA TYR A 505 -7.22 6.44 21.64
C TYR A 505 -8.26 5.31 21.44
N SER A 506 -7.80 4.06 21.56
CA SER A 506 -8.65 2.87 21.54
C SER A 506 -8.98 2.42 22.96
N TYR A 507 -10.14 1.79 23.15
CA TYR A 507 -10.57 1.22 24.43
C TYR A 507 -11.31 -0.11 24.21
N VAL A 508 -11.38 -0.96 25.24
CA VAL A 508 -12.21 -2.16 25.25
C VAL A 508 -13.56 -1.79 25.84
N THR A 509 -14.67 -2.09 25.16
CA THR A 509 -16.01 -1.79 25.69
C THR A 509 -16.31 -2.58 26.96
N GLY A 510 -16.85 -1.91 27.98
CA GLY A 510 -17.14 -2.56 29.27
C GLY A 510 -18.18 -3.68 29.17
N GLY A 511 -19.27 -3.44 28.44
CA GLY A 511 -20.39 -4.38 28.35
C GLY A 511 -20.08 -5.67 27.59
N GLY A 512 -19.23 -5.62 26.56
CA GLY A 512 -18.74 -6.84 25.91
C GLY A 512 -17.97 -7.75 26.87
N GLY A 513 -17.47 -7.22 27.99
CA GLY A 513 -16.59 -7.89 28.93
C GLY A 513 -15.14 -7.52 28.68
N MET A 514 -14.42 -7.20 29.75
CA MET A 514 -13.03 -6.77 29.73
C MET A 514 -12.14 -7.84 30.36
N VAL A 515 -11.05 -8.21 29.69
CA VAL A 515 -10.08 -9.17 30.22
C VAL A 515 -8.74 -8.49 30.43
N PHE A 516 -8.14 -8.74 31.59
CA PHE A 516 -6.84 -8.20 31.99
C PHE A 516 -5.92 -9.32 32.43
N SER A 517 -4.66 -9.28 31.97
CA SER A 517 -3.61 -10.00 32.69
C SER A 517 -3.29 -9.28 33.99
N LYS A 518 -2.87 -10.04 35.01
CA LYS A 518 -2.45 -9.48 36.30
C LYS A 518 -1.33 -8.42 36.12
N GLU A 519 -0.42 -8.62 35.16
CA GLU A 519 0.64 -7.66 34.86
C GLU A 519 0.09 -6.33 34.30
N ALA A 520 -0.96 -6.35 33.47
CA ALA A 520 -1.60 -5.13 32.98
C ALA A 520 -2.17 -4.29 34.13
N ILE A 521 -2.85 -4.94 35.08
CA ILE A 521 -3.43 -4.29 36.26
C ILE A 521 -2.33 -3.70 37.15
N ARG A 522 -1.25 -4.46 37.38
CA ARG A 522 -0.10 -4.00 38.18
C ARG A 522 0.51 -2.72 37.60
N ARG A 523 0.70 -2.65 36.27
CA ARG A 523 1.21 -1.45 35.61
C ARG A 523 0.24 -0.28 35.67
N LEU A 524 -1.06 -0.55 35.49
CA LEU A 524 -2.10 0.48 35.57
C LEU A 524 -2.15 1.12 36.96
N LEU A 525 -2.21 0.33 38.03
CA LEU A 525 -2.34 0.84 39.40
C LEU A 525 -1.04 1.49 39.91
N ALA A 526 0.13 1.03 39.43
CA ALA A 526 1.42 1.68 39.69
C ALA A 526 1.59 3.03 38.95
N SER A 527 0.74 3.32 37.95
CA SER A 527 0.77 4.57 37.20
C SER A 527 0.04 5.71 37.91
N LYS A 528 0.10 6.90 37.32
CA LYS A 528 -0.68 8.09 37.75
C LYS A 528 -2.13 8.08 37.26
N CYS A 529 -2.57 7.06 36.52
CA CYS A 529 -3.94 6.97 36.03
C CYS A 529 -4.94 6.81 37.18
N ARG A 530 -5.97 7.65 37.22
CA ARG A 530 -7.10 7.54 38.15
C ARG A 530 -8.38 7.96 37.45
N CYS A 531 -9.52 7.52 37.98
CA CYS A 531 -10.81 8.08 37.59
C CYS A 531 -10.85 9.58 37.92
N TYR A 532 -11.28 10.41 36.98
CA TYR A 532 -11.51 11.83 37.26
C TYR A 532 -12.83 12.05 38.05
N SER A 533 -13.76 11.09 37.97
CA SER A 533 -14.94 10.99 38.83
C SER A 533 -15.41 9.54 38.91
N ASN A 534 -16.14 9.18 39.98
CA ASN A 534 -16.63 7.81 40.16
C ASN A 534 -17.62 7.39 39.06
N ASP A 535 -18.36 8.35 38.50
CA ASP A 535 -19.38 8.18 37.46
C ASP A 535 -18.82 8.31 36.02
N ALA A 536 -17.50 8.44 35.86
CA ALA A 536 -16.87 8.44 34.55
C ALA A 536 -17.08 7.11 33.80
N PRO A 537 -17.14 7.11 32.45
CA PRO A 537 -17.13 5.89 31.64
C PRO A 537 -15.83 5.12 31.88
N ASP A 538 -15.95 3.94 32.49
CA ASP A 538 -14.83 3.14 32.96
C ASP A 538 -13.97 2.62 31.80
N ASP A 539 -14.61 2.15 30.74
CA ASP A 539 -13.95 1.65 29.53
C ASP A 539 -13.08 2.71 28.85
N MET A 540 -13.60 3.92 28.64
CA MET A 540 -12.88 5.03 28.03
C MET A 540 -11.71 5.50 28.90
N VAL A 541 -11.91 5.61 30.23
CA VAL A 541 -10.83 5.98 31.16
C VAL A 541 -9.72 4.93 31.13
N LEU A 542 -10.06 3.64 31.18
CA LEU A 542 -9.08 2.56 31.07
C LEU A 542 -8.32 2.61 29.74
N GLY A 543 -9.03 2.81 28.62
CA GLY A 543 -8.40 2.94 27.30
C GLY A 543 -7.42 4.10 27.21
N MET A 544 -7.79 5.27 27.74
CA MET A 544 -6.89 6.43 27.82
C MET A 544 -5.63 6.08 28.62
N CYS A 545 -5.78 5.41 29.75
CA CYS A 545 -4.67 5.08 30.64
C CYS A 545 -3.75 4.01 30.07
N PHE A 546 -4.28 2.93 29.51
CA PHE A 546 -3.47 1.91 28.84
C PHE A 546 -2.74 2.48 27.61
N SER A 547 -3.41 3.35 26.85
CA SER A 547 -2.77 4.09 25.76
C SER A 547 -1.61 4.96 26.25
N GLY A 548 -1.78 5.68 27.36
CA GLY A 548 -0.73 6.49 27.98
C GLY A 548 0.45 5.66 28.53
N LEU A 549 0.20 4.39 28.88
CA LEU A 549 1.22 3.44 29.33
C LEU A 549 1.89 2.67 28.18
N GLY A 550 1.49 2.93 26.92
CA GLY A 550 1.99 2.19 25.76
C GLY A 550 1.54 0.72 25.72
N ILE A 551 0.47 0.36 26.43
CA ILE A 551 -0.12 -0.98 26.42
C ILE A 551 -1.26 -0.97 25.40
N PRO A 552 -1.14 -1.69 24.27
CA PRO A 552 -2.15 -1.66 23.22
C PRO A 552 -3.40 -2.45 23.62
N VAL A 553 -4.56 -1.98 23.15
CA VAL A 553 -5.81 -2.75 23.23
C VAL A 553 -5.74 -3.95 22.30
N THR A 554 -5.95 -5.14 22.85
CA THR A 554 -6.05 -6.39 22.09
C THR A 554 -7.49 -6.63 21.68
N HIS A 555 -7.79 -6.35 20.41
CA HIS A 555 -9.13 -6.59 19.87
C HIS A 555 -9.40 -8.09 19.67
N SER A 556 -10.53 -8.56 20.19
CA SER A 556 -11.13 -9.83 19.81
C SER A 556 -12.50 -9.59 19.18
N PRO A 557 -12.76 -10.07 17.94
CA PRO A 557 -14.06 -9.94 17.28
C PRO A 557 -15.11 -10.88 17.89
N LEU A 558 -14.74 -11.73 18.87
CA LEU A 558 -15.65 -12.67 19.51
C LEU A 558 -16.42 -12.06 20.69
N PHE A 559 -16.06 -10.85 21.12
CA PHE A 559 -16.74 -10.10 22.17
C PHE A 559 -17.75 -9.13 21.55
N HIS A 560 -18.92 -8.96 22.17
CA HIS A 560 -20.02 -8.17 21.61
C HIS A 560 -20.71 -7.28 22.66
N GLN A 561 -20.72 -5.97 22.41
CA GLN A 561 -21.33 -4.91 23.23
C GLN A 561 -22.87 -4.84 23.14
N ALA A 562 -23.48 -5.61 22.23
CA ALA A 562 -24.92 -5.63 22.02
C ALA A 562 -25.50 -7.05 22.00
N ARG A 563 -26.81 -7.15 21.75
CA ARG A 563 -27.54 -8.42 21.71
C ARG A 563 -27.29 -9.12 20.38
N PRO A 564 -27.43 -10.46 20.29
CA PRO A 564 -27.27 -11.16 19.02
C PRO A 564 -28.17 -10.59 17.89
N VAL A 565 -29.38 -10.16 18.23
CA VAL A 565 -30.36 -9.58 17.29
C VAL A 565 -29.98 -8.20 16.75
N ASP A 566 -29.04 -7.52 17.40
CA ASP A 566 -28.54 -6.21 16.97
C ASP A 566 -27.42 -6.34 15.92
N TYR A 567 -26.91 -7.56 15.69
CA TYR A 567 -25.91 -7.85 14.67
C TYR A 567 -26.55 -8.53 13.45
N PRO A 568 -26.02 -8.31 12.23
CA PRO A 568 -26.45 -9.05 11.05
C PRO A 568 -26.31 -10.56 11.25
N LYS A 569 -27.31 -11.35 10.82
CA LYS A 569 -27.28 -12.82 10.96
C LYS A 569 -26.04 -13.44 10.31
N ASP A 570 -25.68 -12.95 9.12
CA ASP A 570 -24.51 -13.42 8.37
C ASP A 570 -23.19 -13.02 9.04
N TYR A 571 -23.16 -11.93 9.80
CA TYR A 571 -21.98 -11.56 10.58
C TYR A 571 -21.75 -12.59 11.68
N LEU A 572 -22.78 -12.92 12.46
CA LEU A 572 -22.67 -13.90 13.54
C LEU A 572 -22.49 -15.34 13.05
N SER A 573 -23.00 -15.71 11.87
CA SER A 573 -22.89 -17.08 11.34
C SER A 573 -21.46 -17.52 11.02
N HIS A 574 -20.54 -16.56 10.87
CA HIS A 574 -19.13 -16.83 10.58
C HIS A 574 -18.23 -16.73 11.84
N GLN A 575 -18.81 -16.53 13.02
CA GLN A 575 -18.09 -16.33 14.27
C GLN A 575 -18.46 -17.35 15.33
N VAL A 576 -17.57 -17.51 16.31
CA VAL A 576 -17.84 -18.30 17.53
C VAL A 576 -17.83 -17.35 18.72
N PRO A 577 -18.98 -16.75 19.09
CA PRO A 577 -19.01 -15.68 20.10
C PRO A 577 -18.51 -16.15 21.47
N VAL A 578 -17.78 -15.28 22.15
CA VAL A 578 -17.38 -15.41 23.55
C VAL A 578 -18.39 -14.72 24.45
N SER A 579 -18.93 -13.56 24.06
CA SER A 579 -19.89 -12.81 24.88
C SER A 579 -20.94 -12.07 24.06
N PHE A 580 -22.04 -11.71 24.73
CA PHE A 580 -23.07 -10.76 24.30
C PHE A 580 -23.52 -9.92 25.49
N HIS A 581 -24.08 -8.74 25.22
CA HIS A 581 -24.51 -7.80 26.26
C HIS A 581 -25.97 -7.33 26.08
N LYS A 582 -26.58 -6.86 27.17
CA LYS A 582 -27.95 -6.36 27.34
C LYS A 582 -29.00 -7.48 27.40
N HIS A 583 -29.70 -7.59 28.52
CA HIS A 583 -30.86 -8.50 28.65
C HIS A 583 -32.17 -7.92 28.05
N TRP A 584 -32.15 -6.67 27.56
CA TRP A 584 -33.36 -5.95 27.13
C TRP A 584 -34.05 -6.60 25.91
N ASN A 585 -35.38 -6.78 25.99
CA ASN A 585 -36.23 -7.33 24.92
C ASN A 585 -35.74 -8.67 24.33
N ILE A 586 -35.08 -9.50 25.15
CA ILE A 586 -34.66 -10.86 24.79
C ILE A 586 -34.90 -11.80 25.98
N ASP A 587 -34.91 -13.11 25.71
CA ASP A 587 -34.75 -14.13 26.75
C ASP A 587 -33.25 -14.47 26.88
N PRO A 588 -32.54 -13.94 27.90
CA PRO A 588 -31.10 -14.11 28.02
C PRO A 588 -30.70 -15.56 28.32
N VAL A 589 -31.55 -16.33 29.00
CA VAL A 589 -31.30 -17.75 29.27
C VAL A 589 -31.33 -18.53 27.95
N LYS A 590 -32.36 -18.31 27.13
CA LYS A 590 -32.45 -18.90 25.79
C LYS A 590 -31.28 -18.46 24.91
N VAL A 591 -30.91 -17.19 24.93
CA VAL A 591 -29.75 -16.68 24.17
C VAL A 591 -28.47 -17.39 24.59
N TYR A 592 -28.22 -17.53 25.89
CA TYR A 592 -27.06 -18.25 26.40
C TYR A 592 -26.99 -19.68 25.88
N PHE A 593 -28.08 -20.45 26.02
CA PHE A 593 -28.10 -21.84 25.56
C PHE A 593 -28.10 -21.99 24.04
N THR A 594 -28.54 -20.98 23.29
CA THR A 594 -28.50 -21.00 21.82
C THR A 594 -27.10 -20.66 21.28
N TRP A 595 -26.39 -19.72 21.92
CA TRP A 595 -25.18 -19.13 21.33
C TRP A 595 -23.89 -19.41 22.08
N LEU A 596 -23.93 -19.60 23.40
CA LEU A 596 -22.74 -19.51 24.27
C LEU A 596 -22.52 -20.75 25.15
N ALA A 597 -23.55 -21.56 25.39
CA ALA A 597 -23.41 -22.81 26.13
C ALA A 597 -22.43 -23.76 25.41
N PRO A 598 -21.67 -24.59 26.14
CA PRO A 598 -20.80 -25.58 25.53
C PRO A 598 -21.65 -26.66 24.81
N ASP A 599 -21.40 -26.91 23.53
CA ASP A 599 -22.10 -27.94 22.77
C ASP A 599 -21.56 -29.35 23.05
N GLU A 600 -22.35 -30.39 22.78
CA GLU A 600 -21.89 -31.79 22.78
C GLU A 600 -20.71 -32.02 21.80
N GLU A 601 -20.60 -31.22 20.72
CA GLU A 601 -19.42 -31.24 19.83
C GLU A 601 -18.13 -30.74 20.49
N ASP A 602 -18.22 -29.76 21.41
CA ASP A 602 -17.08 -29.31 22.21
C ASP A 602 -16.60 -30.42 23.16
N ARG A 603 -17.52 -31.29 23.63
CA ARG A 603 -17.20 -32.50 24.40
C ARG A 603 -16.65 -33.65 23.52
N ALA A 604 -17.18 -33.84 22.31
CA ALA A 604 -16.72 -34.86 21.38
C ALA A 604 -15.29 -34.57 20.88
N ARG A 605 -14.95 -33.29 20.63
CA ARG A 605 -13.57 -32.86 20.34
C ARG A 605 -12.62 -33.06 21.54
N GLN A 606 -13.14 -33.00 22.77
CA GLN A 606 -12.37 -33.34 23.98
C GLN A 606 -12.11 -34.85 24.11
N GLN A 607 -13.06 -35.72 23.72
CA GLN A 607 -12.90 -37.18 23.78
C GLN A 607 -12.02 -37.74 22.64
N SER A 608 -12.17 -37.23 21.41
CA SER A 608 -11.32 -37.63 20.27
C SER A 608 -9.82 -37.37 20.52
N ARG A 609 -9.47 -36.36 21.33
CA ARG A 609 -8.09 -36.04 21.71
C ARG A 609 -7.48 -36.94 22.78
N ARG A 610 -8.25 -37.76 23.50
CA ARG A 610 -7.68 -38.78 24.41
C ARG A 610 -7.12 -39.98 23.65
N GLY A 611 -7.77 -40.39 22.56
CA GLY A 611 -7.29 -41.51 21.73
C GLY A 611 -6.01 -41.19 20.93
N LEU A 612 -5.87 -39.95 20.44
CA LEU A 612 -4.71 -39.53 19.65
C LEU A 612 -3.40 -39.35 20.44
N ARG A 613 -3.46 -39.40 21.78
CA ARG A 613 -2.28 -39.23 22.65
C ARG A 613 -1.70 -40.54 23.18
N GLU A 614 -2.34 -41.67 22.87
CA GLU A 614 -1.84 -43.02 23.18
C GLU A 614 -1.16 -43.70 21.96
N GLU A 615 -1.15 -43.07 20.78
CA GLU A 615 -0.51 -43.58 19.56
C GLU A 615 0.61 -42.69 18.97
N LEU A 616 1.17 -41.77 19.77
CA LEU A 616 2.45 -41.09 19.49
C LEU A 616 3.34 -41.17 20.73
#